data_AF-A0A660Z0U0-F1
#
_entry.id   AF-A0A660Z0U0-F1
#
_cell.length_a   1.000
_cell.length_b   1.000
_cell.length_c   1.000
_cell.angle_alpha   90.00
_cell.angle_beta   90.00
_cell.angle_gamma   90.00
#
_symmetry.space_group_name_H-M   'P 1'
#
loop_
_entity.id
_entity.type
_entity.pdbx_description
1 polymer ?
#
loop_
_entity_poly.entity_id
_entity_poly.type
_entity_poly.pdbx_seq_one_letter_code
_entity_poly.pdbx_strand_id
1 'polypeptide(L)'
;EWIKYLEETASLATTREERAEKAEFELIDLKKLEFMKDKIGEEFKGIITHITSYGFFVEITEYLTEGFVSVEVLGKPFRHIKERYALVSEDGVEEYRLGQKVIVRVLRVDKSLKRLDLAIVRS
;
A
#
# COMPACT_ATOMS: atom_id res chain seq x y z
N GLU A 1 -7.73 43.70 -20.40
CA GLU A 1 -6.37 43.13 -20.31
C GLU A 1 -6.06 42.57 -18.92
N TRP A 2 -6.28 43.33 -17.84
CA TRP A 2 -5.95 42.90 -16.47
C TRP A 2 -6.75 41.69 -15.92
N ILE A 3 -8.04 41.54 -16.28
CA ILE A 3 -8.85 40.39 -15.85
C ILE A 3 -8.28 39.08 -16.40
N LYS A 4 -7.92 39.05 -17.68
CA LYS A 4 -7.32 37.89 -18.33
C LYS A 4 -5.95 37.54 -17.72
N TYR A 5 -5.14 38.55 -17.40
CA TYR A 5 -3.86 38.37 -16.72
C TYR A 5 -4.03 37.76 -15.31
N LEU A 6 -5.03 38.20 -14.55
CA LEU A 6 -5.34 37.65 -13.23
C LEU A 6 -5.84 36.20 -13.32
N GLU A 7 -6.70 35.88 -14.29
CA GLU A 7 -7.16 34.51 -14.53
C GLU A 7 -6.02 33.55 -14.90
N GLU A 8 -5.12 33.97 -15.80
CA GLU A 8 -3.94 33.19 -16.18
C GLU A 8 -2.99 32.97 -15.00
N THR A 9 -2.77 34.02 -14.19
CA THR A 9 -1.89 33.94 -13.02
C THR A 9 -2.48 33.07 -11.91
N ALA A 10 -3.80 33.15 -11.68
CA ALA A 10 -4.50 32.31 -10.72
C ALA A 10 -4.43 30.83 -11.12
N SER A 11 -4.69 30.52 -12.39
CA SER A 11 -4.58 29.15 -12.92
C SER A 11 -3.16 28.58 -12.77
N LEU A 12 -2.14 29.40 -13.07
CA LEU A 12 -0.74 29.02 -12.88
C LEU A 12 -0.39 28.76 -11.41
N ALA A 13 -0.92 29.57 -10.48
CA ALA A 13 -0.73 29.37 -9.05
C ALA A 13 -1.35 28.04 -8.59
N THR A 14 -2.60 27.77 -8.98
CA THR A 14 -3.28 26.51 -8.66
C THR A 14 -2.53 25.30 -9.19
N THR A 15 -2.09 25.29 -10.45
CA THR A 15 -1.31 24.17 -11.01
C THR A 15 0.02 23.97 -10.26
N ARG A 16 0.64 25.05 -9.79
CA ARG A 16 1.87 24.98 -9.00
C ARG A 16 1.62 24.42 -7.60
N GLU A 17 0.52 24.81 -6.96
CA GLU A 17 0.10 24.29 -5.66
C GLU A 17 -0.16 22.78 -5.75
N GLU A 18 -0.97 22.33 -6.71
CA GLU A 18 -1.23 20.90 -6.94
C GLU A 18 0.06 20.12 -7.18
N ARG A 19 1.00 20.68 -7.94
CA ARG A 19 2.30 20.05 -8.21
C ARG A 19 3.17 19.98 -6.95
N ALA A 20 3.19 21.04 -6.14
CA ALA A 20 3.96 21.10 -4.91
C ALA A 20 3.41 20.09 -3.89
N GLU A 21 2.09 20.06 -3.72
CA GLU A 21 1.39 19.12 -2.84
C GLU A 21 1.69 17.67 -3.23
N LYS A 22 1.58 17.33 -4.52
CA LYS A 22 1.93 15.99 -5.00
C LYS A 22 3.39 15.62 -4.69
N ALA A 23 4.32 16.56 -4.86
CA ALA A 23 5.72 16.32 -4.55
C ALA A 23 5.95 16.10 -3.05
N GLU A 24 5.21 16.82 -2.19
CA GLU A 24 5.26 16.64 -0.74
C GLU A 24 4.73 15.27 -0.32
N PHE A 25 3.60 14.83 -0.87
CA PHE A 25 3.08 13.48 -0.63
C PHE A 25 4.08 12.40 -1.03
N GLU A 26 4.68 12.51 -2.22
CA GLU A 26 5.69 11.55 -2.67
C GLU A 26 6.94 11.54 -1.78
N LEU A 27 7.32 12.69 -1.23
CA LEU A 27 8.44 12.80 -0.30
C LEU A 27 8.14 12.13 1.05
N ILE A 28 6.93 12.32 1.57
CA ILE A 28 6.46 11.69 2.81
C ILE A 28 6.51 10.18 2.66
N ASP A 29 5.99 9.62 1.56
CA ASP A 29 6.00 8.18 1.34
C ASP A 29 7.42 7.62 1.20
N LEU A 30 8.30 8.35 0.51
CA LEU A 30 9.72 7.98 0.43
C LEU A 30 10.37 7.93 1.81
N LYS A 31 10.06 8.91 2.68
CA LYS A 31 10.59 8.98 4.05
C LYS A 31 10.06 7.86 4.93
N LYS A 32 8.78 7.51 4.81
CA LYS A 32 8.20 6.35 5.50
C LYS A 32 8.91 5.06 5.09
N LEU A 33 9.14 4.83 3.79
CA LEU A 33 9.85 3.64 3.31
C LEU A 33 11.30 3.60 3.79
N GLU A 34 11.97 4.75 3.86
CA GLU A 34 13.32 4.85 4.41
C GLU A 34 13.35 4.45 5.88
N PHE A 35 12.38 4.90 6.67
CA PHE A 35 12.21 4.52 8.07
C PHE A 35 11.93 3.01 8.25
N MET A 36 11.14 2.41 7.36
CA MET A 36 10.79 0.98 7.41
C MET A 36 11.96 0.03 7.10
N LYS A 37 13.10 0.53 6.62
CA LYS A 37 14.28 -0.31 6.35
C LYS A 37 14.88 -0.92 7.60
N ASP A 38 14.91 -0.14 8.68
CA ASP A 38 15.46 -0.61 9.95
C ASP A 38 14.49 -1.55 10.69
N LYS A 39 13.31 -1.77 10.09
CA LYS A 39 12.20 -2.57 10.59
C LYS A 39 12.01 -3.90 9.85
N ILE A 40 12.96 -4.27 8.98
CA ILE A 40 12.93 -5.55 8.27
C ILE A 40 13.01 -6.69 9.30
N GLY A 41 12.10 -7.67 9.17
CA GLY A 41 11.95 -8.79 10.08
C GLY A 41 11.01 -8.53 11.26
N GLU A 42 10.64 -7.28 11.55
CA GLU A 42 9.65 -6.95 12.59
C GLU A 42 8.22 -7.22 12.11
N GLU A 43 7.33 -7.47 13.07
CA GLU A 43 5.91 -7.77 12.85
C GLU A 43 5.03 -6.58 13.23
N PHE A 44 4.05 -6.30 12.38
CA PHE A 44 3.15 -5.17 12.54
C PHE A 44 1.71 -5.58 12.32
N LYS A 45 0.80 -4.84 12.96
CA LYS A 45 -0.63 -4.93 12.66
C LYS A 45 -0.92 -4.13 11.41
N GLY A 46 -1.74 -4.71 10.54
CA GLY A 46 -2.18 -4.06 9.33
C GLY A 46 -3.61 -4.40 8.95
N ILE A 47 -4.14 -3.67 7.98
CA ILE A 47 -5.48 -3.87 7.43
C ILE A 47 -5.34 -4.11 5.93
N ILE A 48 -6.04 -5.12 5.41
CA ILE A 48 -6.07 -5.39 3.97
C ILE A 48 -6.84 -4.27 3.27
N THR A 49 -6.16 -3.48 2.43
CA THR A 49 -6.74 -2.31 1.72
C THR A 49 -7.21 -2.66 0.32
N HIS A 50 -6.55 -3.60 -0.35
CA HIS A 50 -6.88 -3.99 -1.72
C HIS A 50 -6.55 -5.46 -1.96
N ILE A 51 -7.35 -6.12 -2.80
CA ILE A 51 -7.14 -7.52 -3.19
C ILE A 51 -6.97 -7.64 -4.70
N THR A 52 -6.01 -8.44 -5.13
CA THR A 52 -5.75 -8.79 -6.52
C THR A 52 -5.69 -10.31 -6.69
N SER A 53 -5.56 -10.79 -7.92
CA SER A 53 -5.40 -12.24 -8.18
C SER A 53 -4.01 -12.78 -7.80
N TYR A 54 -3.03 -11.91 -7.62
CA TYR A 54 -1.63 -12.25 -7.33
C TYR A 54 -1.21 -11.87 -5.92
N GLY A 55 -2.12 -11.35 -5.10
CA GLY A 55 -1.86 -11.01 -3.71
C GLY A 55 -2.81 -9.97 -3.17
N PHE A 56 -2.41 -9.31 -2.10
CA PHE A 56 -3.19 -8.25 -1.49
C PHE A 56 -2.29 -7.19 -0.86
N PHE A 57 -2.82 -5.97 -0.78
CA PHE A 57 -2.15 -4.85 -0.15
C PHE A 57 -2.61 -4.73 1.30
N VAL A 58 -1.65 -4.42 2.17
CA VAL A 58 -1.84 -4.25 3.60
C VAL A 58 -1.27 -2.90 4.01
N GLU A 59 -2.10 -2.07 4.62
CA GLU A 59 -1.65 -0.85 5.27
C GLU A 59 -1.26 -1.16 6.72
N ILE A 60 -0.02 -0.85 7.08
CA ILE A 60 0.45 -0.96 8.47
C ILE A 60 -0.13 0.20 9.28
N THR A 61 -0.90 -0.11 10.32
CA THR A 61 -1.68 0.90 11.07
C THR A 61 -0.82 1.88 11.86
N GLU A 62 0.40 1.48 12.25
CA GLU A 62 1.29 2.32 13.07
C GLU A 62 2.02 3.39 12.24
N TYR A 63 2.41 3.06 11.00
CA TYR A 63 3.24 3.92 10.16
C TYR A 63 2.54 4.41 8.89
N LEU A 64 1.26 4.03 8.70
CA LEU A 64 0.45 4.39 7.52
C LEU A 64 1.23 4.18 6.22
N THR A 65 1.86 3.01 6.14
CA THR A 65 2.70 2.59 5.02
C THR A 65 2.08 1.34 4.42
N GLU A 66 1.95 1.33 3.10
CA GLU A 66 1.41 0.20 2.37
C GLU A 66 2.49 -0.81 2.01
N GLY A 67 2.16 -2.08 2.14
CA GLY A 67 2.97 -3.19 1.65
C GLY A 67 2.14 -4.22 0.91
N PHE A 68 2.82 -5.09 0.20
CA PHE A 68 2.22 -6.09 -0.66
C PHE A 68 2.56 -7.50 -0.17
N VAL A 69 1.54 -8.33 0.00
CA VAL A 69 1.68 -9.77 0.26
C VAL A 69 1.41 -10.51 -1.03
N SER A 70 2.43 -11.13 -1.61
CA SER A 70 2.31 -11.99 -2.79
C SER A 70 1.69 -13.34 -2.41
N VAL A 71 0.84 -13.89 -3.28
CA VAL A 71 0.33 -15.27 -3.12
C VAL A 71 1.46 -16.31 -3.07
N GLU A 72 2.60 -16.03 -3.70
CA GLU A 72 3.77 -16.91 -3.68
C GLU A 72 4.33 -17.12 -2.27
N VAL A 73 4.26 -16.08 -1.43
CA VAL A 73 4.75 -16.10 -0.04
C VAL A 73 3.80 -16.87 0.88
N LEU A 74 2.53 -17.05 0.49
CA LEU A 74 1.54 -17.80 1.28
C LEU A 74 1.77 -19.32 1.23
N GLY A 75 2.59 -19.81 0.29
CA GLY A 75 3.00 -21.22 0.20
C GLY A 75 1.88 -22.20 -0.20
N LYS A 76 0.72 -21.70 -0.65
CA LYS A 76 -0.43 -22.47 -1.11
C LYS A 76 -1.12 -21.73 -2.26
N PRO A 77 -1.88 -22.42 -3.13
CA PRO A 77 -2.66 -21.77 -4.16
C PRO A 77 -3.86 -21.03 -3.56
N PHE A 78 -4.08 -19.79 -4.01
CA PHE A 78 -5.23 -18.96 -3.66
C PHE A 78 -5.98 -18.55 -4.92
N ARG A 79 -7.31 -18.47 -4.81
CA ARG A 79 -8.21 -17.97 -5.85
C ARG A 79 -8.86 -16.67 -5.40
N HIS A 80 -8.82 -15.68 -6.27
CA HIS A 80 -9.54 -14.42 -6.03
C HIS A 80 -11.03 -14.59 -6.35
N ILE A 81 -11.87 -14.38 -5.34
CA ILE A 81 -13.32 -14.32 -5.45
C ILE A 81 -13.73 -12.85 -5.43
N LYS A 82 -13.98 -12.30 -6.62
CA LYS A 82 -14.25 -10.87 -6.82
C LYS A 82 -15.50 -10.42 -6.06
N GLU A 83 -16.53 -11.25 -6.04
CA GLU A 83 -17.82 -10.97 -5.41
C GLU A 83 -17.71 -10.84 -3.88
N ARG A 84 -16.67 -11.42 -3.29
CA ARG A 84 -16.40 -11.39 -1.85
C ARG A 84 -15.28 -10.43 -1.49
N TYR A 85 -14.63 -9.80 -2.47
CA TYR A 85 -13.38 -9.06 -2.28
C TYR A 85 -12.40 -9.86 -1.41
N ALA A 86 -12.14 -11.11 -1.82
CA ALA A 86 -11.46 -12.11 -1.00
C ALA A 86 -10.48 -12.97 -1.81
N LEU A 87 -9.32 -13.29 -1.24
CA LEU A 87 -8.47 -14.40 -1.65
C LEU A 87 -8.77 -15.61 -0.77
N VAL A 88 -9.21 -16.70 -1.37
CA VAL A 88 -9.56 -17.95 -0.67
C VAL A 88 -8.62 -19.05 -1.13
N SER A 89 -8.05 -19.80 -0.19
CA SER A 89 -7.23 -20.96 -0.51
C SER A 89 -8.05 -22.03 -1.23
N GLU A 90 -7.42 -22.86 -2.05
CA GLU A 90 -8.15 -23.91 -2.79
C GLU A 90 -8.79 -24.95 -1.86
N ASP A 91 -8.22 -25.21 -0.69
CA ASP A 91 -8.78 -26.06 0.37
C ASP A 91 -9.92 -25.35 1.15
N GLY A 92 -10.14 -24.05 0.93
CA GLY A 92 -11.17 -23.25 1.57
C GLY A 92 -10.91 -22.92 3.05
N VAL A 93 -9.74 -23.29 3.59
CA VAL A 93 -9.40 -23.16 5.00
C VAL A 93 -8.94 -21.73 5.34
N GLU A 94 -8.21 -21.09 4.43
CA GLU A 94 -7.69 -19.73 4.61
C GLU A 94 -8.43 -18.76 3.70
N GLU A 95 -8.89 -17.65 4.28
CA GLU A 95 -9.55 -16.57 3.56
C GLU A 95 -8.97 -15.22 4.02
N TYR A 96 -8.54 -14.41 3.06
CA TYR A 96 -8.10 -13.03 3.25
C TYR A 96 -9.08 -12.09 2.57
N ARG A 97 -9.73 -11.20 3.33
CA ARG A 97 -10.76 -10.26 2.84
C ARG A 97 -10.34 -8.81 2.95
N LEU A 98 -10.91 -7.98 2.08
CA LEU A 98 -10.87 -6.53 2.20
C LEU A 98 -11.31 -6.08 3.60
N GLY A 99 -10.52 -5.20 4.24
CA GLY A 99 -10.78 -4.66 5.58
C GLY A 99 -10.40 -5.60 6.73
N GLN A 100 -9.91 -6.81 6.46
CA GLN A 100 -9.47 -7.73 7.50
C GLN A 100 -8.21 -7.22 8.19
N LYS A 101 -8.19 -7.33 9.53
CA LYS A 101 -7.00 -7.08 10.34
C LYS A 101 -6.08 -8.30 10.28
N VAL A 102 -4.81 -8.07 10.00
CA VAL A 102 -3.78 -9.09 9.87
C VAL A 102 -2.50 -8.69 10.60
N ILE A 103 -1.67 -9.67 10.92
CA ILE A 103 -0.30 -9.44 11.38
C ILE A 103 0.63 -9.78 10.21
N VAL A 104 1.50 -8.84 9.87
CA VAL A 104 2.43 -8.94 8.75
C VAL A 104 3.86 -8.72 9.22
N ARG A 105 4.79 -9.46 8.63
CA ARG A 105 6.23 -9.27 8.80
C ARG A 105 6.81 -8.56 7.59
N VAL A 106 7.68 -7.57 7.83
CA VAL A 106 8.40 -6.88 6.75
C VAL A 106 9.50 -7.80 6.22
N LEU A 107 9.43 -8.19 4.95
CA LEU A 107 10.46 -9.01 4.31
C LEU A 107 11.55 -8.15 3.69
N ARG A 108 11.14 -7.09 2.98
CA ARG A 108 12.02 -6.23 2.20
C ARG A 108 11.35 -4.88 1.95
N VAL A 109 12.17 -3.85 1.77
CA VAL A 109 11.75 -2.54 1.24
C VAL A 109 12.16 -2.44 -0.22
N ASP A 110 11.20 -2.22 -1.12
CA ASP A 110 11.47 -1.94 -2.53
C ASP A 110 11.36 -0.44 -2.82
N LYS A 111 12.51 0.20 -3.03
CA LYS A 111 12.60 1.64 -3.33
C LYS A 111 12.09 1.99 -4.73
N SER A 112 12.21 1.08 -5.69
CA SER A 112 11.84 1.35 -7.09
C SER A 112 10.32 1.35 -7.23
N LEU A 113 9.66 0.39 -6.58
CA LEU A 113 8.20 0.27 -6.55
C LEU A 113 7.56 1.11 -5.44
N LYS A 114 8.35 1.82 -4.64
CA LYS A 114 7.92 2.61 -3.47
C LYS A 114 6.97 1.82 -2.55
N ARG A 115 7.30 0.55 -2.24
CA ARG A 115 6.44 -0.32 -1.41
C ARG A 115 7.25 -1.29 -0.56
N LEU A 116 6.59 -1.88 0.43
CA LEU A 116 7.12 -2.99 1.23
C LEU A 116 6.68 -4.34 0.66
N ASP A 117 7.57 -5.33 0.69
CA ASP A 117 7.18 -6.73 0.53
C ASP A 117 6.93 -7.33 1.92
N LEU A 118 5.76 -7.94 2.09
CA LEU A 118 5.26 -8.41 3.38
C LEU A 118 4.97 -9.92 3.34
N ALA A 119 5.05 -10.56 4.49
CA ALA A 119 4.55 -11.92 4.72
C ALA A 119 3.47 -11.90 5.78
N ILE A 120 2.43 -12.74 5.63
CA ILE A 120 1.49 -12.99 6.72
C ILE A 120 2.17 -13.80 7.82
N VAL A 121 1.97 -13.38 9.06
CA VAL A 121 2.29 -14.17 10.25
C VAL A 121 1.06 -15.01 10.58
N ARG A 122 1.14 -16.31 10.32
CA ARG A 122 0.10 -17.26 10.72
C ARG A 122 0.14 -17.43 12.24
N SER A 123 -1.02 -17.32 12.89
CA SER A 123 -1.21 -17.79 14.27
C SER A 123 -1.59 -19.27 14.29
#